data_AF-A0A1Y4D601-F1
#
_entry.id   AF-A0A1Y4D601-F1
#
_cell.length_a   1.000
_cell.length_b   1.000
_cell.length_c   1.000
_cell.angle_alpha   90.00
_cell.angle_beta   90.00
_cell.angle_gamma   90.00
#
_symmetry.space_group_name_H-M   'P 1'
#
loop_
_entity.id
_entity.type
_entity.pdbx_description
1 polymer ?
#
loop_
_entity_poly.entity_id
_entity_poly.type
_entity_poly.pdbx_seq_one_letter_code
_entity_poly.pdbx_strand_id
1 'polypeptide(L)'
;MEITAKVLYEGIKNRYEGIETTICQLHKPCSERRRCGAASVTPVLDFDAVERRFHAHADSPSPSVDAVAYSERNLFCFVEIKGWNEFLYNPHRPEPVSEQAIATQVRKYDLKGKLMNSMRICLDINSISSFGEVEVVFVVVTDIDVRTAPLESLAANLGMLATTSSRWEEVCNQYMQRVLHQTGDIRKWYISCRDWDTQWK
;
A
#
# COMPACT_ATOMS: atom_id res chain seq x y z
N MET A 1 22.87 18.18 -10.00
CA MET A 1 22.37 17.91 -8.64
C MET A 1 22.03 16.44 -8.60
N GLU A 2 22.55 15.70 -7.62
CA GLU A 2 22.27 14.27 -7.48
C GLU A 2 20.81 14.09 -7.02
N ILE A 3 20.05 13.28 -7.74
CA ILE A 3 18.66 12.99 -7.39
C ILE A 3 18.67 11.89 -6.34
N THR A 4 18.13 12.18 -5.16
CA THR A 4 17.96 11.21 -4.07
C THR A 4 16.48 11.06 -3.74
N ALA A 5 16.10 9.94 -3.11
CA ALA A 5 14.74 9.71 -2.64
C ALA A 5 14.24 10.85 -1.73
N LYS A 6 15.12 11.36 -0.87
CA LYS A 6 14.83 12.51 -0.01
C LYS A 6 14.56 13.78 -0.82
N VAL A 7 15.37 14.07 -1.84
CA VAL A 7 15.15 15.24 -2.71
C VAL A 7 13.81 15.14 -3.43
N LEU A 8 13.43 13.96 -3.93
CA LEU A 8 12.13 13.74 -4.57
C LEU A 8 10.96 13.95 -3.60
N TYR A 9 11.09 13.41 -2.38
CA TYR A 9 10.09 13.54 -1.32
C TYR A 9 9.91 15.00 -0.92
N GLU A 10 11.00 15.71 -0.64
CA GLU A 10 10.98 17.13 -0.28
C GLU A 10 10.46 18.00 -1.43
N GLY A 11 10.73 17.63 -2.69
CA GLY A 11 10.16 18.32 -3.86
C GLY A 11 8.63 18.30 -3.85
N ILE A 12 8.02 17.15 -3.55
CA ILE A 12 6.56 17.02 -3.45
C ILE A 12 6.04 17.78 -2.22
N LYS A 13 6.68 17.59 -1.06
CA LYS A 13 6.31 18.23 0.21
C LYS A 13 6.34 19.76 0.12
N ASN A 14 7.38 20.33 -0.47
CA ASN A 14 7.50 21.79 -0.62
C ASN A 14 6.52 22.36 -1.65
N ARG A 15 6.02 21.54 -2.58
CA ARG A 15 5.05 21.96 -3.59
C ARG A 15 3.63 22.09 -3.02
N TYR A 16 3.28 21.28 -2.02
CA TYR A 16 1.93 21.19 -1.47
C TYR A 16 1.96 21.22 0.06
N GLU A 17 1.45 22.29 0.65
CA GLU A 17 1.37 22.40 2.11
C GLU A 17 0.33 21.44 2.70
N GLY A 18 0.60 20.95 3.92
CA GLY A 18 -0.35 20.18 4.73
C GLY A 18 -0.66 18.78 4.23
N ILE A 19 0.25 18.16 3.45
CA ILE A 19 0.11 16.76 2.99
C ILE A 19 0.86 15.75 3.83
N GLU A 20 1.70 16.19 4.78
CA GLU A 20 2.42 15.28 5.67
C GLU A 20 1.46 14.65 6.69
N THR A 21 1.54 13.33 6.83
CA THR A 21 0.63 12.50 7.62
C THR A 21 1.34 11.21 8.07
N THR A 22 0.59 10.22 8.52
CA THR A 22 1.08 8.88 8.89
C THR A 22 0.20 7.81 8.24
N ILE A 23 0.74 6.60 8.11
CA ILE A 23 -0.05 5.45 7.60
C ILE A 23 -1.32 5.23 8.42
N CYS A 24 -1.28 5.44 9.75
CA CYS A 24 -2.46 5.26 10.59
C CYS A 24 -3.57 6.28 10.31
N GLN A 25 -3.22 7.50 9.91
CA GLN A 25 -4.20 8.53 9.54
C GLN A 25 -4.83 8.25 8.18
N LEU A 26 -4.06 7.70 7.24
CA LEU A 26 -4.55 7.29 5.91
C LEU A 26 -5.36 5.98 5.95
N HIS A 27 -5.01 5.07 6.86
CA HIS A 27 -5.70 3.79 7.01
C HIS A 27 -7.06 3.95 7.71
N LYS A 28 -8.16 3.95 6.94
CA LYS A 28 -9.54 4.16 7.43
C LYS A 28 -9.89 3.40 8.73
N PRO A 29 -9.62 2.09 8.86
CA PRO A 29 -9.89 1.37 10.10
C PRO A 29 -9.14 1.92 11.33
N CYS A 30 -7.91 2.43 11.18
CA CYS A 30 -7.18 3.05 12.28
C CYS A 30 -7.69 4.47 12.56
N SER A 31 -7.97 5.27 11.54
CA SER A 31 -8.34 6.68 11.70
C SER A 31 -9.74 6.88 12.30
N GLU A 32 -10.71 6.05 11.90
CA GLU A 32 -12.09 6.15 12.40
C GLU A 32 -12.28 5.53 13.78
N ARG A 33 -11.62 4.40 14.05
CA ARG A 33 -11.92 3.58 15.24
C ARG A 33 -10.90 3.73 16.36
N ARG A 34 -9.74 4.37 16.12
CA ARG A 34 -8.58 4.48 17.04
C ARG A 34 -8.24 3.16 17.74
N ARG A 35 -8.45 2.02 17.06
CA ARG A 35 -8.25 0.67 17.63
C ARG A 35 -6.79 0.24 17.68
N CYS A 36 -5.91 1.03 17.08
CA CYS A 36 -4.50 0.73 16.93
C CYS A 36 -3.79 1.15 18.24
N GLY A 37 -3.29 0.16 19.01
CA GLY A 37 -2.71 0.38 20.35
C GLY A 37 -1.40 1.19 20.34
N ALA A 38 -0.76 1.32 19.18
CA ALA A 38 0.32 2.24 18.90
C ALA A 38 0.08 2.84 17.52
N ALA A 39 0.15 4.17 17.40
CA ALA A 39 0.08 4.86 16.13
C ALA A 39 1.48 4.89 15.48
N SER A 40 1.52 4.78 14.15
CA SER A 40 2.74 4.98 13.38
C SER A 40 3.27 6.41 13.58
N VAL A 41 4.59 6.52 13.73
CA VAL A 41 5.28 7.81 13.89
C VAL A 41 6.08 8.23 12.66
N THR A 42 6.39 7.30 11.75
CA THR A 42 7.12 7.63 10.53
C THR A 42 6.24 8.46 9.58
N PRO A 43 6.67 9.67 9.19
CA PRO A 43 5.90 10.54 8.31
C PRO A 43 5.83 10.00 6.88
N VAL A 44 4.68 10.20 6.24
CA VAL A 44 4.42 9.95 4.81
C VAL A 44 3.71 11.15 4.22
N LEU A 45 3.68 11.27 2.89
CA LEU A 45 2.84 12.27 2.22
C LEU A 45 1.54 11.61 1.74
N ASP A 46 0.40 12.22 2.04
CA ASP A 46 -0.93 11.87 1.52
C ASP A 46 -0.96 12.08 0.00
N PHE A 47 -0.86 10.98 -0.75
CA PHE A 47 -0.71 11.05 -2.19
C PHE A 47 -2.05 11.18 -2.92
N ASP A 48 -3.17 10.78 -2.30
CA ASP A 48 -4.52 11.15 -2.76
C ASP A 48 -4.68 12.68 -2.76
N ALA A 49 -4.18 13.35 -1.71
CA ALA A 49 -4.22 14.80 -1.64
C ALA A 49 -3.26 15.49 -2.60
N VAL A 50 -2.14 14.84 -2.96
CA VAL A 50 -1.24 15.29 -4.03
C VAL A 50 -1.94 15.14 -5.38
N GLU A 51 -2.49 13.97 -5.70
CA GLU A 51 -3.20 13.69 -6.96
C GLU A 51 -4.33 14.71 -7.20
N ARG A 52 -5.20 14.92 -6.20
CA ARG A 52 -6.31 15.89 -6.32
C ARG A 52 -5.81 17.31 -6.65
N ARG A 53 -4.70 17.74 -6.05
CA ARG A 53 -4.15 19.09 -6.29
C ARG A 53 -3.39 19.18 -7.60
N PHE A 54 -2.71 18.09 -8.01
CA PHE A 54 -2.03 17.99 -9.30
C PHE A 54 -3.04 18.11 -10.46
N HIS A 55 -4.19 17.43 -10.34
CA HIS A 55 -5.25 17.45 -11.34
C HIS A 55 -6.31 18.54 -11.14
N ALA A 56 -6.13 19.49 -10.21
CA ALA A 56 -7.13 20.53 -9.93
C ALA A 56 -7.52 21.39 -11.16
N HIS A 57 -6.68 21.39 -12.20
CA HIS A 57 -6.89 22.12 -13.46
C HIS A 57 -7.01 21.19 -14.68
N ALA A 58 -7.22 19.88 -14.49
CA ALA A 58 -7.32 18.89 -15.55
C ALA A 58 -8.51 17.95 -15.32
N ASP A 59 -9.29 17.67 -16.37
CA ASP A 59 -10.55 16.90 -16.29
C ASP A 59 -10.39 15.38 -16.12
N SER A 60 -9.26 14.90 -15.58
CA SER A 60 -9.02 13.45 -15.49
C SER A 60 -8.19 13.07 -14.26
N PRO A 61 -8.83 12.82 -13.11
CA PRO A 61 -8.18 12.12 -12.00
C PRO A 61 -7.72 10.73 -12.47
N SER A 62 -6.57 10.30 -12.00
CA SER A 62 -5.92 9.05 -12.41
C SER A 62 -5.54 8.29 -11.15
N PRO A 63 -6.14 7.12 -10.87
CA PRO A 63 -5.93 6.41 -9.61
C PRO A 63 -4.44 6.32 -9.28
N SER A 64 -4.07 6.76 -8.09
CA SER A 64 -2.72 6.75 -7.58
C SER A 64 -2.60 5.90 -6.31
N VAL A 65 -1.39 5.79 -5.77
CA VAL A 65 -1.14 5.14 -4.49
C VAL A 65 -1.63 6.03 -3.34
N ASP A 66 -1.85 5.46 -2.16
CA ASP A 66 -2.37 6.22 -1.02
C ASP A 66 -1.30 7.15 -0.40
N ALA A 67 -0.02 6.76 -0.42
CA ALA A 67 1.05 7.56 0.15
C ALA A 67 2.40 7.42 -0.55
N VAL A 68 3.31 8.37 -0.28
CA VAL A 68 4.74 8.24 -0.58
C VAL A 68 5.60 8.46 0.66
N ALA A 69 6.73 7.76 0.71
CA ALA A 69 7.71 7.83 1.78
C ALA A 69 9.13 7.74 1.21
N TYR A 70 10.13 8.03 2.04
CA TYR A 70 11.51 7.70 1.73
C TYR A 70 12.18 7.01 2.93
N SER A 71 13.30 6.34 2.68
CA SER A 71 14.15 5.79 3.75
C SER A 71 15.54 6.42 3.73
N GLU A 72 16.24 6.34 4.86
CA GLU A 72 17.65 6.75 4.98
C GLU A 72 18.60 5.98 4.05
N ARG A 73 18.17 4.83 3.51
CA ARG A 73 18.90 4.03 2.54
C ARG A 73 18.69 4.47 1.08
N ASN A 74 18.18 5.69 0.88
CA ASN A 74 17.88 6.27 -0.43
C ASN A 74 16.82 5.49 -1.24
N LEU A 75 15.88 4.85 -0.54
CA LEU A 75 14.72 4.20 -1.19
C LEU A 75 13.56 5.20 -1.31
N PHE A 76 12.98 5.32 -2.49
CA PHE A 76 11.74 6.07 -2.70
C PHE A 76 10.56 5.11 -2.78
N CYS A 77 9.62 5.25 -1.85
CA CYS A 77 8.58 4.26 -1.62
C CYS A 77 7.21 4.78 -2.05
N PHE A 78 6.58 4.08 -2.98
CA PHE A 78 5.15 4.22 -3.29
C PHE A 78 4.36 3.26 -2.42
N VAL A 79 3.35 3.76 -1.72
CA VAL A 79 2.68 3.00 -0.65
C VAL A 79 1.20 2.88 -0.91
N GLU A 80 0.73 1.65 -1.07
CA GLU A 80 -0.69 1.33 -1.15
C GLU A 80 -1.15 0.64 0.13
N ILE A 81 -2.25 1.09 0.72
CA ILE A 81 -2.82 0.59 1.97
C ILE A 81 -4.08 -0.23 1.65
N LYS A 82 -4.12 -1.48 2.10
CA LYS A 82 -5.27 -2.38 1.97
C LYS A 82 -5.77 -2.86 3.33
N GLY A 83 -6.97 -2.42 3.71
CA GLY A 83 -7.67 -2.91 4.90
C GLY A 83 -8.52 -4.14 4.60
N TRP A 84 -8.15 -5.29 5.16
CA TRP A 84 -8.85 -6.57 5.05
C TRP A 84 -9.72 -6.88 6.27
N ASN A 85 -9.36 -6.45 7.48
CA ASN A 85 -10.10 -6.86 8.69
C ASN A 85 -11.58 -6.50 8.62
N GLU A 86 -11.92 -5.31 8.12
CA GLU A 86 -13.32 -4.93 7.97
C GLU A 86 -14.03 -5.77 6.91
N PHE A 87 -13.37 -6.07 5.79
CA PHE A 87 -13.94 -6.94 4.77
C PHE A 87 -14.18 -8.38 5.28
N LEU A 88 -13.26 -8.89 6.09
CA LEU A 88 -13.26 -10.26 6.62
C LEU A 88 -14.23 -10.44 7.80
N TYR A 89 -14.32 -9.45 8.68
CA TYR A 89 -14.97 -9.60 9.99
C TYR A 89 -16.14 -8.64 10.20
N ASN A 90 -16.68 -8.00 9.14
CA ASN A 90 -17.86 -7.16 9.27
C ASN A 90 -19.07 -7.99 9.72
N PRO A 91 -19.62 -7.74 10.94
CA PRO A 91 -20.74 -8.52 11.47
C PRO A 91 -22.07 -8.25 10.75
N HIS A 92 -22.15 -7.17 9.96
CA HIS A 92 -23.34 -6.79 9.21
C HIS A 92 -23.35 -7.33 7.77
N ARG A 93 -22.39 -8.19 7.42
CA ARG A 93 -22.32 -8.76 6.08
C ARG A 93 -23.45 -9.78 5.87
N PRO A 94 -24.21 -9.71 4.76
CA PRO A 94 -25.33 -10.62 4.51
C PRO A 94 -24.89 -12.05 4.20
N GLU A 95 -23.68 -12.25 3.67
CA GLU A 95 -23.12 -13.56 3.32
C GLU A 95 -21.74 -13.75 3.96
N PRO A 96 -21.37 -14.96 4.39
CA PRO A 96 -20.01 -15.26 4.84
C PRO A 96 -18.96 -14.90 3.78
N VAL A 97 -17.76 -14.55 4.23
CA VAL A 97 -16.62 -14.38 3.32
C VAL A 97 -16.37 -15.72 2.60
N SER A 98 -16.13 -15.63 1.29
CA SER A 98 -15.70 -16.75 0.46
C SER A 98 -14.42 -16.40 -0.29
N GLU A 99 -13.68 -17.41 -0.73
CA GLU A 99 -12.50 -17.25 -1.57
C GLU A 99 -12.82 -16.47 -2.86
N GLN A 100 -13.99 -16.72 -3.47
CA GLN A 100 -14.44 -16.00 -4.66
C GLN A 100 -14.67 -14.51 -4.38
N ALA A 101 -15.17 -14.16 -3.18
CA ALA A 101 -15.31 -12.77 -2.77
C ALA A 101 -13.94 -12.09 -2.59
N ILE A 102 -12.97 -12.78 -1.99
CA ILE A 102 -11.59 -12.30 -1.85
C ILE A 102 -10.96 -12.10 -3.24
N ALA A 103 -11.04 -13.10 -4.11
CA ALA A 103 -10.51 -13.03 -5.47
C ALA A 103 -11.11 -11.86 -6.27
N THR A 104 -12.43 -11.65 -6.15
CA THR A 104 -13.13 -10.54 -6.79
C THR A 104 -12.67 -9.20 -6.24
N GLN A 105 -12.44 -9.10 -4.93
CA GLN A 105 -11.95 -7.89 -4.30
C GLN A 105 -10.54 -7.54 -4.77
N VAL A 106 -9.63 -8.52 -4.79
CA VAL A 106 -8.23 -8.34 -5.22
C VAL A 106 -8.15 -7.88 -6.68
N ARG A 107 -9.00 -8.43 -7.58
CA ARG A 107 -9.03 -8.04 -8.99
C ARG A 107 -9.34 -6.55 -9.22
N LYS A 108 -9.99 -5.88 -8.27
CA LYS A 108 -10.34 -4.45 -8.37
C LYS A 108 -9.18 -3.52 -8.06
N TYR A 109 -8.07 -4.01 -7.49
CA TYR A 109 -7.07 -3.14 -6.89
C TYR A 109 -6.12 -2.43 -7.87
N ASP A 110 -6.15 -2.75 -9.17
CA ASP A 110 -5.30 -2.16 -10.23
C ASP A 110 -3.96 -1.58 -9.74
N LEU A 111 -3.19 -2.42 -9.03
CA LEU A 111 -1.97 -1.97 -8.35
C LEU A 111 -0.92 -1.46 -9.34
N LYS A 112 -0.90 -2.06 -10.55
CA LYS A 112 0.01 -1.67 -11.62
C LYS A 112 -0.36 -0.28 -12.15
N GLY A 113 -1.63 -0.02 -12.47
CA GLY A 113 -2.10 1.29 -12.92
C GLY A 113 -1.78 2.38 -11.90
N LYS A 114 -2.11 2.13 -10.63
CA LYS A 114 -1.81 3.05 -9.52
C LYS A 114 -0.32 3.38 -9.41
N LEU A 115 0.56 2.39 -9.45
CA LEU A 115 2.00 2.61 -9.40
C LEU A 115 2.50 3.45 -10.58
N MET A 116 2.10 3.11 -11.80
CA MET A 116 2.53 3.83 -13.01
C MET A 116 2.05 5.29 -13.02
N ASN A 117 0.80 5.54 -12.63
CA ASN A 117 0.26 6.89 -12.53
C ASN A 117 1.01 7.70 -11.46
N SER A 118 1.28 7.08 -10.30
CA SER A 118 2.00 7.75 -9.21
C SER A 118 3.44 8.08 -9.59
N MET A 119 4.12 7.18 -10.29
CA MET A 119 5.45 7.43 -10.83
C MET A 119 5.44 8.64 -11.77
N ARG A 120 4.47 8.69 -12.70
CA ARG A 120 4.33 9.82 -13.63
C ARG A 120 4.10 11.14 -12.89
N ILE A 121 3.16 11.18 -11.94
CA ILE A 121 2.87 12.38 -11.15
C ILE A 121 4.13 12.85 -10.41
N CYS A 122 4.87 11.94 -9.78
CA CYS A 122 6.13 12.27 -9.09
C CYS A 122 7.20 12.84 -10.02
N LEU A 123 7.37 12.27 -11.21
CA LEU A 123 8.31 12.76 -12.22
C LEU A 123 7.93 14.17 -12.69
N ASP A 124 6.65 14.40 -12.96
CA ASP A 124 6.12 15.69 -13.42
C ASP A 124 6.29 16.78 -12.34
N ILE A 125 5.92 16.49 -11.08
CA ILE A 125 6.09 17.43 -9.95
C ILE A 125 7.55 17.84 -9.78
N ASN A 126 8.47 16.87 -9.87
CA ASN A 126 9.90 17.12 -9.70
C ASN A 126 10.60 17.61 -10.99
N SER A 127 9.88 17.74 -12.10
CA SER A 127 10.41 18.15 -13.41
C SER A 127 11.61 17.31 -13.88
N ILE A 128 11.50 15.98 -13.71
CA ILE A 128 12.52 15.00 -14.10
C ILE A 128 11.93 13.95 -15.05
N SER A 129 12.76 13.35 -15.90
CA SER A 129 12.32 12.35 -16.88
C SER A 129 12.40 10.90 -16.40
N SER A 130 13.17 10.63 -15.35
CA SER A 130 13.31 9.29 -14.75
C SER A 130 13.82 9.39 -13.30
N PHE A 131 13.62 8.32 -12.52
CA PHE A 131 14.14 8.19 -11.16
C PHE A 131 15.67 8.00 -11.09
N GLY A 132 16.35 7.82 -12.24
CA GLY A 132 17.80 7.63 -12.30
C GLY A 132 18.26 6.43 -11.48
N GLU A 133 19.21 6.67 -10.57
CA GLU A 133 19.77 5.65 -9.66
C GLU A 133 18.95 5.49 -8.36
N VAL A 134 17.90 6.29 -8.16
CA VAL A 134 17.04 6.15 -6.98
C VAL A 134 16.30 4.82 -7.05
N GLU A 135 16.52 3.99 -6.03
CA GLU A 135 15.83 2.71 -5.94
C GLU A 135 14.36 2.95 -5.55
N VAL A 136 13.45 2.59 -6.45
CA VAL A 136 12.00 2.69 -6.24
C VAL A 136 11.47 1.38 -5.68
N VAL A 137 10.68 1.49 -4.60
CA VAL A 137 10.04 0.34 -3.95
C VAL A 137 8.53 0.55 -3.93
N PHE A 138 7.77 -0.47 -4.32
CA PHE A 138 6.33 -0.49 -4.17
C PHE A 138 5.92 -1.27 -2.93
N VAL A 139 5.40 -0.58 -1.93
CA VAL A 139 5.04 -1.14 -0.63
C VAL A 139 3.52 -1.29 -0.56
N VAL A 140 3.04 -2.51 -0.35
CA VAL A 140 1.65 -2.74 0.03
C VAL A 140 1.60 -2.97 1.54
N VAL A 141 0.86 -2.10 2.22
CA VAL A 141 0.63 -2.16 3.66
C VAL A 141 -0.74 -2.76 3.91
N THR A 142 -0.84 -3.69 4.85
CA THR A 142 -2.08 -4.38 5.18
C THR A 142 -2.34 -4.43 6.69
N ASP A 143 -3.60 -4.54 7.11
CA ASP A 143 -3.99 -4.58 8.51
C ASP A 143 -4.14 -6.00 9.10
N ILE A 144 -3.94 -7.02 8.27
CA ILE A 144 -3.78 -8.43 8.66
C ILE A 144 -2.30 -8.79 8.83
N ASP A 145 -2.02 -9.92 9.49
CA ASP A 145 -0.65 -10.40 9.65
C ASP A 145 -0.14 -10.99 8.33
N VAL A 146 1.05 -10.58 7.89
CA VAL A 146 1.68 -11.08 6.66
C VAL A 146 2.53 -12.34 6.92
N ARG A 147 2.77 -12.69 8.20
CA ARG A 147 3.50 -13.90 8.58
C ARG A 147 2.65 -15.14 8.32
N THR A 148 2.79 -15.71 7.13
CA THR A 148 2.33 -17.06 6.82
C THR A 148 3.51 -17.83 6.22
N ALA A 149 3.93 -18.91 6.89
CA ALA A 149 5.07 -19.75 6.53
C ALA A 149 5.09 -20.09 5.02
N PRO A 150 6.18 -19.81 4.26
CA PRO A 150 6.20 -19.94 2.80
C PRO A 150 6.07 -21.36 2.22
N LEU A 151 5.87 -22.42 3.01
CA LEU A 151 5.93 -23.80 2.51
C LEU A 151 4.74 -24.71 2.84
N GLU A 152 3.77 -24.30 3.67
CA GLU A 152 2.64 -25.19 4.02
C GLU A 152 1.43 -25.03 3.09
N SER A 153 1.44 -24.02 2.22
CA SER A 153 0.33 -23.73 1.30
C SER A 153 0.04 -24.83 0.27
N LEU A 154 0.95 -25.78 0.05
CA LEU A 154 0.68 -26.95 -0.80
C LEU A 154 -0.06 -28.06 -0.02
N ALA A 155 0.19 -28.20 1.29
CA ALA A 155 -0.52 -29.14 2.16
C ALA A 155 -1.92 -28.63 2.55
N ALA A 156 -2.10 -27.30 2.56
CA ALA A 156 -3.38 -26.65 2.88
C ALA A 156 -4.54 -27.02 1.93
N ASN A 157 -4.23 -27.40 0.68
CA ASN A 157 -5.23 -27.85 -0.30
C ASN A 157 -5.95 -29.15 0.09
N LEU A 158 -5.37 -29.96 1.00
CA LEU A 158 -5.98 -31.22 1.45
C LEU A 158 -6.69 -31.10 2.82
N GLY A 159 -6.50 -30.00 3.56
CA GLY A 159 -7.00 -29.83 4.93
C GLY A 159 -8.10 -28.79 5.12
N MET A 160 -8.86 -28.45 4.07
CA MET A 160 -9.73 -27.26 3.97
C MET A 160 -10.97 -27.16 4.91
N LEU A 161 -11.11 -28.02 5.93
CA LEU A 161 -12.40 -28.19 6.63
C LEU A 161 -12.44 -27.86 8.14
N ALA A 162 -11.58 -27.00 8.71
CA ALA A 162 -11.60 -26.88 10.20
C ALA A 162 -11.33 -25.54 10.92
N THR A 163 -10.96 -24.41 10.31
CA THR A 163 -10.71 -23.17 11.09
C THR A 163 -10.94 -21.90 10.27
N THR A 164 -11.92 -21.07 10.63
CA THR A 164 -12.52 -20.08 9.71
C THR A 164 -12.07 -18.62 9.87
N SER A 165 -11.19 -18.25 10.81
CA SER A 165 -10.71 -16.86 10.94
C SER A 165 -9.28 -16.64 10.44
N SER A 166 -8.31 -17.46 10.86
CA SER A 166 -6.90 -17.36 10.45
C SER A 166 -6.68 -17.69 8.96
N ARG A 167 -7.50 -18.60 8.42
CA ARG A 167 -7.36 -19.06 7.02
C ARG A 167 -7.73 -18.00 6.00
N TRP A 168 -8.67 -17.09 6.30
CA TRP A 168 -9.02 -16.05 5.32
C TRP A 168 -7.95 -14.99 5.18
N GLU A 169 -7.22 -14.66 6.25
CA GLU A 169 -6.05 -13.80 6.17
C GLU A 169 -4.96 -14.44 5.29
N GLU A 170 -4.71 -15.75 5.44
CA GLU A 170 -3.79 -16.51 4.58
C GLU A 170 -4.22 -16.45 3.10
N VAL A 171 -5.50 -16.64 2.81
CA VAL A 171 -6.04 -16.56 1.44
C VAL A 171 -5.88 -15.14 0.87
N CYS A 172 -6.17 -14.10 1.66
CA CYS A 172 -5.92 -12.71 1.28
C CYS A 172 -4.44 -12.49 0.92
N ASN A 173 -3.53 -12.95 1.78
CA ASN A 173 -2.08 -12.84 1.56
C ASN A 173 -1.67 -13.56 0.25
N GLN A 174 -2.14 -14.78 0.01
CA GLN A 174 -1.84 -15.54 -1.22
C GLN A 174 -2.30 -14.80 -2.49
N TYR A 175 -3.52 -14.27 -2.51
CA TYR A 175 -4.04 -13.54 -3.65
C TYR A 175 -3.32 -12.20 -3.87
N MET A 176 -3.00 -11.48 -2.79
CA MET A 176 -2.22 -10.24 -2.88
C MET A 176 -0.82 -10.49 -3.41
N GLN A 177 -0.13 -11.53 -2.95
CA GLN A 177 1.19 -11.92 -3.45
C GLN A 177 1.14 -12.24 -4.95
N ARG A 178 0.11 -12.98 -5.42
CA ARG A 178 -0.06 -13.26 -6.87
C ARG A 178 -0.19 -11.99 -7.70
N VAL A 179 -1.01 -11.03 -7.26
CA VAL A 179 -1.16 -9.75 -7.99
C VAL A 179 0.11 -8.92 -7.91
N LEU A 180 0.79 -8.88 -6.76
CA LEU A 180 2.08 -8.22 -6.62
C LEU A 180 3.15 -8.82 -7.53
N HIS A 181 3.20 -10.14 -7.70
CA HIS A 181 4.13 -10.74 -8.67
C HIS A 181 3.85 -10.28 -10.11
N GLN A 182 2.60 -9.96 -10.45
CA GLN A 182 2.20 -9.49 -11.77
C GLN A 182 2.49 -8.00 -12.04
N THR A 183 2.85 -7.19 -11.02
CA THR A 183 3.08 -5.74 -11.16
C THR A 183 4.45 -5.34 -11.75
N GLY A 184 5.15 -6.22 -12.46
CA GLY A 184 6.43 -5.93 -13.15
C GLY A 184 7.68 -6.12 -12.29
N ASP A 185 8.84 -5.60 -12.70
CA ASP A 185 10.13 -5.92 -12.05
C ASP A 185 10.56 -4.92 -10.94
N ILE A 186 9.69 -4.00 -10.53
CA ILE A 186 9.97 -3.08 -9.43
C ILE A 186 10.05 -3.86 -8.10
N ARG A 187 10.99 -3.49 -7.22
CA ARG A 187 11.11 -4.08 -5.90
C ARG A 187 9.81 -3.88 -5.12
N LYS A 188 9.25 -4.94 -4.54
CA LYS A 188 7.99 -4.86 -3.79
C LYS A 188 8.15 -5.36 -2.38
N TRP A 189 7.47 -4.71 -1.45
CA TRP A 189 7.31 -5.16 -0.07
C TRP A 189 5.83 -5.35 0.24
N TYR A 190 5.51 -6.43 0.94
CA TYR A 190 4.18 -6.65 1.49
C TYR A 190 4.31 -6.80 3.00
N ILE A 191 3.77 -5.85 3.75
CA ILE A 191 4.03 -5.73 5.19
C ILE A 191 2.75 -5.43 5.97
N SER A 192 2.74 -5.82 7.25
CA SER A 192 1.69 -5.39 8.16
C SER A 192 1.87 -3.91 8.52
N CYS A 193 0.78 -3.18 8.70
CA CYS A 193 0.79 -1.79 9.16
C CYS A 193 1.44 -1.64 10.55
N ARG A 194 1.45 -2.72 11.35
CA ARG A 194 2.09 -2.76 12.67
C ARG A 194 3.61 -2.76 12.59
N ASP A 195 4.17 -3.21 11.48
CA ASP A 195 5.61 -3.29 11.26
C ASP A 195 6.15 -2.04 10.56
N TRP A 196 5.28 -1.10 10.16
CA TRP A 196 5.63 0.05 9.33
C TRP A 196 6.87 0.79 9.86
N ASP A 197 6.83 1.32 11.08
CA ASP A 197 7.91 2.15 11.63
C ASP A 197 9.26 1.41 11.75
N THR A 198 9.25 0.07 11.73
CA THR A 198 10.49 -0.73 11.82
C THR A 198 11.22 -0.87 10.48
N GLN A 199 10.53 -0.64 9.35
CA GLN A 199 11.08 -0.82 8.00
C GLN A 199 11.95 0.35 7.51
N TRP A 200 11.90 1.51 8.20
CA TRP A 200 12.50 2.76 7.72
C TRP A 200 13.87 3.09 8.33
N LYS A 201 14.42 2.17 9.15
CA LYS A 201 15.69 2.33 9.85
C LYS A 201 16.90 1.76 9.08
#